data_AF-A0A3A4U442-F1
#
_entry.id   AF-A0A3A4U442-F1
#
_cell.length_a   1.000
_cell.length_b   1.000
_cell.length_c   1.000
_cell.angle_alpha   90.00
_cell.angle_beta   90.00
_cell.angle_gamma   90.00
#
_symmetry.space_group_name_H-M   'P 1'
#
loop_
_entity.id
_entity.type
_entity.pdbx_description
1 polymer ?
#
loop_
_entity_poly.entity_id
_entity_poly.type
_entity_poly.pdbx_seq_one_letter_code
_entity_poly.pdbx_strand_id
1 'polypeptide(L)'
;MLSTISAKILPEVEFGLPTGRPPTPHESVTKARDEWLAAKNYFETVSDPDLVDHAIYLLGAAERKYMYLLKRAKNEGLDSPSF
;
A
#
# COMPACT_ATOMS: atom_id res chain seq x y z
N MET A 1 -17.20 5.80 -30.44
CA MET A 1 -16.34 4.69 -29.98
C MET A 1 -15.35 5.30 -28.98
N LEU A 2 -15.59 5.14 -27.68
CA LEU A 2 -14.82 5.81 -26.64
C LEU A 2 -13.38 5.24 -26.63
N SER A 3 -12.43 6.14 -26.85
CA SER A 3 -11.00 5.87 -26.91
C SER A 3 -10.48 5.33 -25.58
N THR A 4 -9.83 4.18 -25.63
CA THR A 4 -9.07 3.54 -24.55
C THR A 4 -7.98 4.50 -24.07
N ILE A 5 -8.27 5.30 -23.04
CA ILE A 5 -7.21 6.02 -22.32
C ILE A 5 -6.47 4.99 -21.47
N SER A 6 -5.49 4.37 -22.12
CA SER A 6 -4.19 3.96 -21.61
C SER A 6 -4.10 3.74 -20.10
N ALA A 7 -4.24 2.49 -19.67
CA ALA A 7 -3.87 2.00 -18.34
C ALA A 7 -2.33 1.99 -18.12
N LYS A 8 -1.61 3.00 -18.62
CA LYS A 8 -0.14 3.05 -18.68
C LYS A 8 0.49 4.08 -17.74
N ILE A 9 -0.25 4.53 -16.72
CA ILE A 9 0.28 5.41 -15.68
C ILE A 9 -0.17 4.89 -14.31
N LEU A 10 0.34 3.72 -13.94
CA LEU A 10 0.54 3.40 -12.53
C LEU A 10 1.98 2.95 -12.43
N PRO A 11 2.79 3.52 -11.51
CA PRO A 11 4.13 3.03 -11.29
C PRO A 11 4.00 1.54 -10.98
N GLU A 12 4.73 0.75 -11.74
CA GLU A 12 4.97 -0.66 -11.48
C GLU A 12 5.66 -0.70 -10.12
N VAL A 13 4.85 -0.80 -9.06
CA VAL A 13 5.39 -0.66 -7.72
C VAL A 13 6.26 -1.88 -7.50
N GLU A 14 7.58 -1.69 -7.60
CA GLU A 14 8.59 -2.71 -7.39
C GLU A 14 8.47 -3.25 -5.96
N PHE A 15 7.61 -4.25 -5.80
CA PHE A 15 7.52 -5.05 -4.59
C PHE A 15 8.03 -6.44 -4.94
N GLY A 16 9.32 -6.49 -5.28
CA GLY A 16 10.05 -7.73 -5.48
C GLY A 16 10.10 -8.52 -4.18
N LEU A 17 9.31 -9.59 -4.10
CA LEU A 17 9.68 -10.75 -3.30
C LEU A 17 10.88 -11.42 -4.00
N PRO A 18 11.78 -12.11 -3.29
CA PRO A 18 12.96 -12.78 -3.87
C PRO A 18 12.60 -13.95 -4.83
N THR A 19 11.33 -14.07 -5.20
CA THR A 19 10.76 -15.15 -5.99
C THR A 19 10.77 -14.88 -7.50
N GLY A 20 11.16 -13.67 -7.94
CA GLY A 20 11.24 -13.31 -9.37
C GLY A 20 9.88 -13.22 -10.09
N ARG A 21 8.76 -13.37 -9.37
CA ARG A 21 7.39 -13.19 -9.89
C ARG A 21 6.77 -11.91 -9.32
N PRO A 22 5.79 -11.29 -10.02
CA PRO A 22 5.01 -10.21 -9.43
C PRO A 22 4.25 -10.71 -8.18
N PRO A 23 4.10 -9.86 -7.15
CA PRO A 23 3.36 -10.24 -5.95
C PRO A 23 1.89 -10.47 -6.28
N THR A 24 1.29 -11.46 -5.63
CA THR A 24 -0.15 -11.65 -5.64
C THR A 24 -0.85 -10.46 -4.97
N PRO A 25 -2.14 -10.22 -5.26
CA PRO A 25 -2.88 -9.16 -4.58
C PRO A 25 -2.93 -9.36 -3.06
N HIS A 26 -3.01 -10.61 -2.58
CA HIS A 26 -2.90 -10.92 -1.16
C HIS A 26 -1.56 -10.48 -0.56
N GLU A 27 -0.42 -10.88 -1.16
CA GLU A 27 0.92 -10.45 -0.71
C GLU A 27 1.05 -8.92 -0.71
N SER A 28 0.49 -8.25 -1.72
CA SER A 28 0.50 -6.78 -1.83
C SER A 28 -0.30 -6.10 -0.73
N VAL A 29 -1.48 -6.63 -0.41
CA VAL A 29 -2.34 -6.12 0.67
C VAL A 29 -1.69 -6.35 2.03
N THR A 30 -1.16 -7.55 2.30
CA THR A 30 -0.45 -7.87 3.54
C THR A 30 0.74 -6.95 3.74
N LYS A 31 1.56 -6.75 2.71
CA LYS A 31 2.71 -5.85 2.79
C LYS A 31 2.29 -4.41 3.06
N ALA A 32 1.26 -3.91 2.38
CA ALA A 32 0.77 -2.56 2.61
C ALA A 32 0.18 -2.37 4.02
N ARG A 33 -0.46 -3.40 4.58
CA ARG A 33 -0.89 -3.41 5.98
C ARG A 33 0.30 -3.31 6.92
N ASP A 34 1.35 -4.11 6.70
CA ASP A 34 2.53 -4.13 7.55
C ASP A 34 3.28 -2.79 7.50
N GLU A 35 3.37 -2.16 6.33
CA GLU A 35 3.89 -0.80 6.16
C GLU A 35 3.04 0.24 6.92
N TRP A 36 1.71 0.12 6.88
CA TRP A 36 0.82 1.01 7.62
C TRP A 36 0.98 0.85 9.13
N LEU A 37 1.09 -0.38 9.64
CA LEU A 37 1.36 -0.64 11.06
C LEU A 37 2.72 -0.09 11.48
N ALA A 38 3.75 -0.23 10.65
CA ALA A 38 5.06 0.35 10.90
C ALA A 38 5.02 1.88 10.94
N ALA A 39 4.31 2.52 10.01
CA ALA A 39 4.13 3.97 9.99
C ALA A 39 3.33 4.47 11.21
N LYS A 40 2.32 3.72 11.65
CA LYS A 40 1.58 4.02 12.88
C LYS A 40 2.48 3.98 14.11
N ASN A 41 3.28 2.92 14.25
CA ASN A 41 4.25 2.81 15.34
C ASN A 41 5.29 3.93 15.30
N TYR A 42 5.78 4.32 14.12
CA TYR A 42 6.70 5.45 13.97
C TYR A 42 6.06 6.76 14.41
N PHE A 43 4.83 7.05 13.98
CA PHE A 43 4.08 8.23 14.42
C PHE A 43 3.83 8.25 15.95
N GLU A 44 3.57 7.10 16.57
CA GLU A 44 3.36 7.00 18.01
C GLU A 44 4.65 7.17 18.83
N THR A 45 5.82 6.96 18.22
CA THR A 45 7.12 6.95 18.91
C THR A 45 8.00 8.16 18.60
N VAL A 46 7.70 8.91 17.54
CA VAL A 46 8.47 10.11 17.18
C VAL A 46 8.31 11.19 18.25
N SER A 47 9.43 11.69 18.76
CA SER A 47 9.49 12.76 19.75
C SER A 47 10.22 14.00 19.25
N ASP A 48 10.93 13.88 18.12
CA ASP A 48 11.62 14.98 17.46
C ASP A 48 10.58 15.86 16.73
N PRO A 49 10.42 17.14 17.12
CA PRO A 49 9.47 18.06 16.49
C PRO A 49 9.67 18.20 14.98
N ASP A 50 10.90 18.13 14.49
CA ASP A 50 11.23 18.30 13.07
C ASP A 50 10.81 17.08 12.23
N LEU A 51 10.49 15.96 12.87
CA LEU A 51 10.09 14.71 12.23
C LEU A 51 8.59 14.41 12.35
N VAL A 52 7.83 15.18 13.14
CA VAL A 52 6.40 14.95 13.36
C VAL A 52 5.60 15.06 12.04
N ASP A 53 5.85 16.11 11.26
CA ASP A 53 5.16 16.30 9.98
C ASP A 53 5.47 15.15 8.99
N HIS A 54 6.72 14.69 8.98
CA HIS A 54 7.11 13.54 8.20
C HIS A 54 6.36 12.26 8.64
N ALA A 55 6.24 12.04 9.95
CA ALA A 55 5.50 10.89 10.49
C ALA A 55 4.00 10.94 10.15
N ILE A 56 3.37 12.12 10.21
CA ILE A 56 1.98 12.33 9.79
C ILE A 56 1.81 11.99 8.31
N TYR A 57 2.70 12.52 7.46
CA TYR A 57 2.66 12.26 6.03
C TYR A 57 2.81 10.76 5.71
N LEU A 58 3.79 10.10 6.34
CA LEU A 58 4.05 8.68 6.13
C LEU A 58 2.86 7.82 6.54
N LEU A 59 2.27 8.09 7.72
CA LEU A 59 1.08 7.39 8.20
C LEU A 59 -0.08 7.51 7.19
N GLY A 60 -0.39 8.73 6.76
CA GLY A 60 -1.48 8.97 5.82
C GLY A 60 -1.21 8.43 4.41
N ALA A 61 0.05 8.35 3.97
CA ALA A 61 0.41 7.72 2.70
C ALA A 61 0.25 6.19 2.75
N ALA A 62 0.74 5.56 3.82
CA ALA A 62 0.65 4.11 4.02
C ALA A 62 -0.81 3.64 4.18
N GLU A 63 -1.62 4.38 4.94
CA GLU A 63 -3.05 4.10 5.10
C GLU A 63 -3.79 4.13 3.75
N ARG A 64 -3.59 5.20 2.97
CA ARG A 64 -4.23 5.36 1.65
C ARG A 64 -3.84 4.24 0.69
N LYS A 65 -2.57 3.83 0.70
CA LYS A 65 -2.07 2.72 -0.11
C LYS A 65 -2.74 1.40 0.30
N TYR A 66 -2.78 1.09 1.59
CA TYR A 66 -3.44 -0.12 2.10
C TYR A 66 -4.93 -0.16 1.72
N MET A 67 -5.66 0.93 1.94
CA MET A 67 -7.08 1.03 1.57
C MET A 67 -7.32 0.85 0.07
N TYR A 68 -6.48 1.45 -0.77
CA TYR A 68 -6.54 1.29 -2.22
C TYR A 68 -6.35 -0.18 -2.64
N LEU A 69 -5.31 -0.83 -2.13
CA LEU A 69 -5.01 -2.24 -2.46
C LEU A 69 -6.09 -3.19 -1.94
N LEU A 70 -6.63 -2.93 -0.75
CA LEU A 70 -7.73 -3.72 -0.19
C LEU A 70 -8.99 -3.60 -1.05
N LYS A 71 -9.34 -2.39 -1.50
CA LYS A 71 -10.48 -2.17 -2.42
C LYS A 71 -10.25 -2.87 -3.76
N ARG A 72 -9.03 -2.80 -4.29
CA ARG A 72 -8.67 -3.43 -5.56
C ARG A 72 -8.75 -4.95 -5.49
N ALA A 73 -8.19 -5.58 -4.45
CA ALA A 73 -8.26 -7.02 -4.25
C ALA A 73 -9.72 -7.53 -4.19
N LYS A 74 -10.59 -6.82 -3.44
CA LYS A 74 -12.03 -7.13 -3.37
C LYS A 74 -12.72 -7.04 -4.74
N ASN A 75 -12.42 -6.01 -5.54
CA ASN A 75 -13.00 -5.84 -6.87
C ASN A 75 -12.55 -6.91 -7.87
N GLU A 76 -11.37 -7.50 -7.66
CA GLU A 76 -10.83 -8.59 -8.48
C GLU A 76 -11.39 -9.97 -8.07
N GLY A 77 -12.35 -10.03 -7.13
CA GLY A 77 -12.96 -11.28 -6.67
C GLY A 77 -12.04 -12.12 -5.79
N LEU A 78 -10.96 -11.52 -5.28
CA LEU A 78 -10.02 -12.17 -4.39
C LEU A 78 -10.55 -11.97 -2.97
N ASP A 79 -10.87 -13.10 -2.32
CA ASP A 79 -11.41 -13.10 -0.96
C ASP A 79 -10.58 -12.20 -0.05
N SER A 80 -11.30 -11.42 0.78
CA SER A 80 -10.67 -10.56 1.76
C SER A 80 -9.68 -11.38 2.58
N PRO A 81 -8.43 -10.91 2.77
CA PRO A 81 -7.47 -11.66 3.57
C PRO A 81 -8.07 -11.95 4.95
N SER A 82 -8.06 -13.22 5.35
CA SER A 82 -8.30 -13.64 6.73
C SER A 82 -7.05 -13.26 7.52
N PHE A 83 -7.11 -12.14 8.24
CA PHE A 83 -6.03 -11.66 9.09
C PHE A 83 -6.16 -12.18 10.52
#